data_AF-A0A7R9SGZ9-F1
#
_entry.id   AF-A0A7R9SGZ9-F1
#
_cell.length_a   1.000
_cell.length_b   1.000
_cell.length_c   1.000
_cell.angle_alpha   90.00
_cell.angle_beta   90.00
_cell.angle_gamma   90.00
#
_symmetry.space_group_name_H-M   'P 1'
#
loop_
_entity.id
_entity.type
_entity.pdbx_description
1 polymer ?
#
loop_
_entity_poly.entity_id
_entity_poly.type
_entity_poly.pdbx_seq_one_letter_code
_entity_poly.pdbx_strand_id
1 'polypeptide(L)'
;RYPGSSQVQVSLSQLLKNPSRIMYKLVIALCIVAVCNAFPQKDPKDAQVVSSHFDEVPGSSYSFGFETDQGIKVDQSAQLTPGKEEGEGTQEAQGSYSFVADDGQTY
;
A
#
# COMPACT_ATOMS: atom_id res chain seq x y z
N ARG A 1 32.99 -45.76 -4.15
CA ARG A 1 31.55 -45.61 -4.46
C ARG A 1 31.09 -44.29 -3.85
N TYR A 2 31.09 -43.21 -4.63
CA TYR A 2 30.49 -41.92 -4.25
C TYR A 2 29.37 -41.64 -5.24
N PRO A 3 28.14 -41.30 -4.80
CA PRO A 3 27.03 -41.08 -5.69
C PRO A 3 27.05 -39.65 -6.26
N GLY A 4 26.77 -39.56 -7.55
CA GLY A 4 25.81 -38.59 -8.07
C GLY A 4 26.12 -37.12 -7.86
N SER A 5 27.13 -36.60 -8.55
CA SER A 5 27.14 -35.20 -8.98
C SER A 5 26.09 -35.01 -10.09
N SER A 6 24.80 -35.03 -9.74
CA SER A 6 23.73 -34.59 -10.63
C SER A 6 23.59 -33.08 -10.52
N GLN A 7 24.70 -32.36 -10.69
CA GLN A 7 24.62 -30.95 -11.01
C GLN A 7 24.11 -30.88 -12.44
N VAL A 8 22.83 -30.53 -12.57
CA VAL A 8 22.24 -30.06 -13.82
C VAL A 8 22.91 -28.72 -14.14
N GLN A 9 24.18 -28.78 -14.52
CA GLN A 9 24.87 -27.70 -15.18
C GLN A 9 24.28 -27.64 -16.58
N VAL A 10 23.17 -26.91 -16.70
CA VAL A 10 22.69 -26.45 -18.00
C VAL A 10 23.80 -25.55 -18.52
N SER A 11 24.73 -26.15 -19.27
CA SER A 11 25.86 -25.43 -19.83
C SER A 11 25.30 -24.30 -20.71
N LEU A 12 25.73 -23.07 -20.47
CA LEU A 12 25.37 -21.90 -21.30
C LEU A 12 25.59 -22.16 -22.80
N SER A 13 26.49 -23.09 -23.15
CA SER A 13 26.73 -23.54 -24.52
C SER A 13 25.53 -24.25 -25.17
N GLN A 14 24.71 -24.96 -24.40
CA GLN A 14 23.49 -25.61 -24.88
C GLN A 14 22.39 -24.57 -25.15
N LEU A 15 22.44 -23.43 -24.46
CA LEU A 15 21.52 -22.32 -24.62
C LEU A 15 21.85 -21.44 -25.83
N LEU A 16 22.98 -21.61 -26.52
CA LEU A 16 23.31 -20.84 -27.74
C LEU A 16 23.12 -21.66 -29.03
N LYS A 17 22.84 -22.97 -28.89
CA LYS A 17 22.86 -23.92 -30.01
C LYS A 17 21.66 -23.81 -30.95
N ASN A 18 20.54 -23.29 -30.47
CA ASN A 18 19.27 -23.21 -31.22
C ASN A 18 18.64 -21.81 -31.14
N PRO A 19 19.17 -20.80 -31.85
CA PRO A 19 18.76 -19.39 -31.72
C PRO A 19 17.24 -19.18 -31.84
N SER A 20 16.57 -19.94 -32.70
CA SER A 20 15.12 -19.90 -32.89
C SER A 20 14.33 -20.36 -31.66
N ARG A 21 14.85 -21.31 -30.88
CA ARG A 21 14.20 -21.85 -29.68
C ARG A 21 14.41 -20.98 -28.44
N ILE A 22 15.42 -20.10 -28.46
CA ILE A 22 15.70 -19.14 -27.40
C ILE A 22 14.92 -17.86 -27.64
N MET A 23 14.81 -17.42 -28.90
CA MET A 23 14.11 -16.21 -29.27
C MET A 23 12.63 -16.23 -28.84
N TYR A 24 11.89 -17.31 -29.10
CA TYR A 24 10.49 -17.36 -28.66
C TYR A 24 10.34 -17.44 -27.14
N LYS A 25 11.27 -18.08 -26.42
CA LYS A 25 11.27 -18.12 -24.95
C LYS A 25 11.58 -16.76 -24.35
N LEU A 26 12.51 -16.01 -24.96
CA LEU A 26 12.79 -14.62 -24.58
C LEU A 26 11.61 -13.70 -24.87
N VAL A 27 10.92 -13.89 -26.00
CA VAL A 27 9.69 -13.14 -26.32
C VAL A 27 8.58 -13.45 -25.31
N ILE A 28 8.35 -14.72 -24.97
CA ILE A 28 7.37 -15.10 -23.95
C ILE A 28 7.74 -14.55 -22.57
N ALA A 29 9.01 -14.64 -22.17
CA ALA A 29 9.47 -14.10 -20.89
C ALA A 29 9.29 -12.57 -20.82
N LEU A 30 9.61 -11.86 -21.90
CA LEU A 30 9.40 -10.41 -22.01
C LEU A 30 7.91 -10.04 -21.95
N CYS A 31 7.04 -10.81 -22.62
CA CYS A 31 5.60 -10.60 -22.57
C CYS A 31 5.03 -10.79 -21.17
N ILE A 32 5.50 -11.78 -20.41
CA ILE A 32 5.05 -12.00 -19.03
C ILE A 32 5.49 -10.81 -18.14
N VAL A 33 6.72 -10.32 -18.29
CA VAL A 33 7.21 -9.14 -17.55
C VAL A 33 6.45 -7.87 -17.93
N ALA A 34 6.06 -7.71 -19.20
CA ALA A 34 5.25 -6.58 -19.65
C ALA A 34 3.83 -6.62 -19.06
N VAL A 35 3.20 -7.79 -18.99
CA VAL A 35 1.86 -7.94 -18.41
C VAL A 35 1.87 -7.71 -16.89
N CYS A 36 2.94 -8.09 -16.19
CA CYS A 36 3.07 -7.78 -14.75
C CYS A 36 3.16 -6.28 -14.45
N ASN A 37 3.70 -5.47 -15.37
CA ASN A 37 3.76 -4.01 -15.22
C ASN A 37 2.49 -3.29 -15.71
N ALA A 38 1.56 -4.02 -16.34
CA ALA A 38 0.30 -3.46 -16.84
C ALA A 38 -0.84 -3.56 -15.81
N PHE A 39 -0.51 -3.70 -14.51
CA PHE A 39 -1.49 -3.44 -13.48
C PHE A 39 -1.83 -1.94 -13.54
N PRO A 40 -3.11 -1.55 -13.68
CA PRO A 40 -3.48 -0.14 -13.70
C PRO A 40 -2.99 0.46 -12.39
N GLN A 41 -1.92 1.25 -12.48
CA GLN A 41 -1.42 2.05 -11.38
C GLN A 41 -2.51 3.10 -11.18
N LYS A 42 -3.44 2.82 -10.26
CA LYS A 42 -4.53 3.74 -9.92
C LYS A 42 -3.88 5.10 -9.71
N ASP A 43 -4.26 6.07 -10.52
CA ASP A 43 -3.69 7.40 -10.40
C ASP A 43 -3.92 7.86 -8.94
N PRO A 44 -2.90 8.38 -8.24
CA PRO A 44 -3.06 8.82 -6.85
C PRO A 44 -4.10 9.95 -6.72
N LYS A 45 -4.50 10.55 -7.85
CA LYS A 45 -5.57 11.56 -7.95
C LYS A 45 -6.97 10.97 -7.89
N ASP A 46 -7.12 9.66 -8.12
CA ASP A 46 -8.39 8.94 -8.08
C ASP A 46 -8.61 8.20 -6.75
N ALA A 47 -7.92 8.62 -5.68
CA ALA A 47 -8.11 8.03 -4.35
C ALA A 47 -9.59 8.17 -3.92
N GLN A 48 -10.26 7.04 -3.78
CA GLN A 48 -11.67 7.00 -3.37
C GLN A 48 -11.77 6.73 -1.89
N VAL A 49 -12.62 7.47 -1.19
CA VAL A 49 -12.94 7.20 0.21
C VAL A 49 -13.73 5.90 0.29
N VAL A 50 -13.16 4.89 0.93
CA VAL A 50 -13.77 3.56 1.11
C VAL A 50 -14.54 3.47 2.41
N SER A 51 -14.14 4.23 3.42
CA SER A 51 -14.79 4.26 4.73
C SER A 51 -14.70 5.67 5.29
N SER A 52 -15.77 6.12 5.93
CA SER A 52 -15.78 7.35 6.69
C SER A 52 -16.65 7.18 7.93
N HIS A 53 -16.29 7.89 8.99
CA HIS A 53 -17.09 7.96 10.20
C HIS A 53 -17.12 9.39 10.71
N PHE A 54 -18.23 9.73 11.36
CA PHE A 54 -18.45 11.02 11.98
C PHE A 54 -19.32 10.81 13.21
N ASP A 55 -18.78 11.18 14.37
CA ASP A 55 -19.41 11.06 15.66
C ASP A 55 -19.32 12.41 16.38
N GLU A 56 -20.45 12.92 16.84
CA GLU A 56 -20.52 14.19 17.54
C GLU A 56 -21.32 14.03 18.84
N VAL A 57 -20.78 14.59 19.91
CA VAL A 57 -21.45 14.74 21.21
C VAL A 57 -21.74 16.23 21.39
N PRO A 58 -22.99 16.67 21.24
CA PRO A 58 -23.36 18.08 21.31
C PRO A 58 -22.87 18.72 22.60
N GLY A 59 -22.05 19.77 22.47
CA GLY A 59 -21.52 20.53 23.59
C GLY A 59 -20.33 19.89 24.33
N SER A 60 -19.81 18.74 23.87
CA SER A 60 -18.65 18.09 24.50
C SER A 60 -17.54 17.77 23.50
N SER A 61 -17.81 17.01 22.44
CA SER A 61 -16.73 16.43 21.64
C SER A 61 -17.17 16.15 20.21
N TYR A 62 -16.22 16.06 19.29
CA TYR A 62 -16.47 15.50 17.95
C TYR A 62 -15.31 14.59 17.54
N SER A 63 -15.60 13.63 16.67
CA SER A 63 -14.62 12.75 16.04
C SER A 63 -15.02 12.52 14.61
N PHE A 64 -14.06 12.59 13.69
CA PHE A 64 -14.27 12.28 12.30
C PHE A 64 -13.04 11.58 11.74
N GLY A 65 -13.25 10.75 10.74
CA GLY A 65 -12.13 10.16 10.02
C GLY A 65 -12.57 9.50 8.73
N PHE A 66 -11.61 9.28 7.85
CA PHE A 66 -11.83 8.65 6.57
C PHE A 66 -10.62 7.81 6.16
N GLU A 67 -10.92 6.77 5.39
CA GLU A 67 -9.95 5.86 4.80
C GLU A 67 -10.17 5.82 3.28
N THR A 68 -9.08 5.83 2.53
CA THR A 68 -9.09 5.77 1.07
C THR A 68 -8.65 4.40 0.57
N ASP A 69 -9.05 4.05 -0.65
CA ASP A 69 -8.67 2.79 -1.30
C ASP A 69 -7.15 2.66 -1.58
N GLN A 70 -6.41 3.76 -1.42
CA GLN A 70 -4.94 3.83 -1.50
C GLN A 70 -4.26 3.59 -0.14
N GLY A 71 -5.01 3.28 0.91
CA GLY A 71 -4.47 3.03 2.25
C GLY A 71 -4.10 4.30 3.02
N ILE A 72 -4.56 5.48 2.58
CA ILE A 72 -4.49 6.70 3.38
C ILE A 72 -5.64 6.68 4.38
N LYS A 73 -5.33 6.83 5.67
CA LYS A 73 -6.26 6.93 6.77
C LYS A 73 -6.01 8.23 7.53
N VAL A 74 -7.09 8.98 7.78
CA VAL A 74 -7.03 10.22 8.56
C VAL A 74 -8.09 10.16 9.62
N ASP A 75 -7.70 10.41 10.86
CA ASP A 75 -8.61 10.51 11.99
C ASP A 75 -8.36 11.84 12.72
N GLN A 76 -9.42 12.50 13.15
CA GLN A 76 -9.37 13.71 13.94
C GLN A 76 -10.47 13.67 15.00
N SER A 77 -10.12 14.00 16.23
CA SER A 77 -11.06 14.15 17.32
C SER A 77 -10.78 15.43 18.09
N ALA A 78 -11.81 16.00 18.67
CA ALA A 78 -11.69 17.08 19.63
C ALA A 78 -12.59 16.84 20.82
N GLN A 79 -12.10 17.19 22.00
CA GLN A 79 -12.79 17.04 23.26
C GLN A 79 -12.71 18.34 24.05
N LEU A 80 -13.86 18.79 24.54
CA LEU A 80 -13.99 19.89 25.47
C LEU A 80 -13.91 19.33 26.88
N THR A 81 -12.89 19.74 27.62
CA THR A 81 -12.77 19.45 29.05
C THR A 81 -13.30 20.65 29.82
N PRO A 82 -14.46 20.53 30.50
CA PRO A 82 -14.97 21.60 31.34
C PRO A 82 -14.01 21.86 32.50
N GLY A 83 -13.69 23.13 32.74
CA GLY A 83 -12.85 23.58 33.84
C GLY A 83 -13.60 23.63 35.17
N LYS A 84 -12.91 24.09 36.21
CA LYS A 84 -13.45 24.11 37.58
C LYS A 84 -14.44 25.27 37.81
N GLU A 85 -14.35 26.33 37.01
CA GLU A 85 -15.24 27.50 37.06
C GLU A 85 -15.99 27.68 35.74
N GLU A 86 -17.16 28.32 35.80
CA GLU A 86 -17.98 28.61 34.63
C GLU A 86 -17.24 29.59 33.69
N GLY A 87 -16.99 29.16 32.45
CA GLY A 87 -16.22 29.93 31.46
C GLY A 87 -14.75 29.52 31.35
N GLU A 88 -14.25 28.66 32.24
CA GLU A 88 -12.95 28.00 32.08
C GLU A 88 -13.19 26.62 31.47
N GLY A 89 -12.62 26.37 30.30
CA GLY A 89 -12.71 25.08 29.63
C GLY A 89 -11.62 24.97 28.58
N THR A 90 -11.00 23.79 28.48
CA THR A 90 -9.94 23.55 27.51
C THR A 90 -10.49 22.70 26.38
N GLN A 91 -10.35 23.18 25.15
CA GLN A 91 -10.62 22.38 23.96
C GLN A 91 -9.32 21.75 23.48
N GLU A 92 -9.25 20.43 23.48
CA GLU A 92 -8.12 19.68 22.95
C GLU A 92 -8.54 19.03 21.64
N ALA A 93 -7.78 19.26 20.57
CA ALA A 93 -7.97 18.59 19.29
C ALA A 93 -6.73 17.75 18.98
N GLN A 94 -6.94 16.51 18.55
CA GLN A 94 -5.90 15.57 18.17
C GLN A 94 -6.25 14.95 16.82
N GLY A 95 -5.26 14.81 15.96
CA GLY A 95 -5.41 14.11 14.69
C GLY A 95 -4.27 13.14 14.46
N SER A 96 -4.58 12.05 13.77
CA SER A 96 -3.62 11.09 13.25
C SER A 96 -3.78 10.96 11.75
N TYR A 97 -2.64 10.87 11.07
CA TYR A 97 -2.56 10.62 9.65
C TYR A 97 -1.74 9.35 9.48
N SER A 98 -2.22 8.45 8.63
CA SER A 98 -1.51 7.23 8.29
C SER A 98 -1.59 6.97 6.80
N PHE A 99 -0.53 6.48 6.18
CA PHE A 99 -0.56 6.12 4.76
C PHE A 99 0.38 4.97 4.43
N VAL A 100 0.03 4.19 3.40
CA VAL A 100 0.90 3.16 2.84
C VAL A 100 1.74 3.80 1.73
N ALA A 101 3.06 3.76 1.86
CA ALA A 101 3.96 4.24 0.84
C ALA A 101 4.24 3.16 -0.22
N ASP A 102 4.89 3.55 -1.32
CA ASP A 102 5.22 2.66 -2.44
C ASP A 102 6.13 1.47 -2.05
N ASP A 103 6.79 1.56 -0.89
CA ASP A 103 7.59 0.49 -0.29
C ASP A 103 6.76 -0.56 0.47
N GLY A 104 5.44 -0.37 0.56
CA GLY A 104 4.51 -1.22 1.30
C GLY A 104 4.54 -1.01 2.82
N GLN A 105 5.28 -0.02 3.32
CA GLN A 105 5.31 0.35 4.74
C GLN A 105 4.25 1.39 5.06
N THR A 106 3.69 1.32 6.27
CA THR A 106 2.73 2.30 6.79
C THR A 106 3.45 3.30 7.68
N TYR A 107 3.19 4.59 7.44
CA TYR A 107 3.72 5.72 8.20
C TYR A 107 2.59 6.51 8.82
#